data_AF-A0A6H0T8C1-F1
#
_entry.id   AF-A0A6H0T8C1-F1
#
_cell.length_a   1.000
_cell.length_b   1.000
_cell.length_c   1.000
_cell.angle_alpha   90.00
_cell.angle_beta   90.00
_cell.angle_gamma   90.00
#
_symmetry.space_group_name_H-M   'P 1'
#
loop_
_entity.id
_entity.type
_entity.pdbx_description
1 polymer ?
#
loop_
_entity_poly.entity_id
_entity_poly.type
_entity_poly.pdbx_seq_one_letter_code
_entity_poly.pdbx_strand_id
1 'polypeptide(L)'
;MAVFPELEEGDYYWHDLIGCAVVNTEGYQMGVVSEMMETGSNDVLVVKANGKDAFGKQERLIPFLYEQVVKRVDLTTKTITVEWDAGF
;
A
#
# COMPACT_ATOMS: atom_id res chain seq x y z
N MET A 1 -18.21 -3.23 -23.67
CA MET A 1 -17.81 -1.97 -23.02
C MET A 1 -18.14 -2.13 -21.55
N ALA A 2 -17.15 -2.37 -20.70
CA ALA A 2 -17.37 -2.52 -19.28
C ALA A 2 -17.73 -1.14 -18.71
N VAL A 3 -18.99 -0.99 -18.32
CA VAL A 3 -19.46 0.15 -17.54
C VAL A 3 -18.98 -0.10 -16.11
N PHE A 4 -17.98 0.66 -15.68
CA PHE A 4 -17.65 0.72 -14.26
C PHE A 4 -18.81 1.41 -13.55
N PRO A 5 -19.42 0.80 -12.52
CA PRO A 5 -20.40 1.51 -11.71
C PRO A 5 -19.67 2.66 -11.01
N GLU A 6 -20.29 3.84 -11.03
CA GLU A 6 -19.97 4.99 -10.19
C GLU A 6 -20.15 4.57 -8.71
N LEU A 7 -19.22 3.78 -8.21
CA LEU A 7 -19.08 3.52 -6.78
C LEU A 7 -18.32 4.71 -6.23
N GLU A 8 -18.77 5.27 -5.12
CA GLU A 8 -17.98 6.18 -4.29
C GLU A 8 -16.53 5.63 -4.21
N GLU A 9 -15.61 6.25 -4.98
CA GLU A 9 -14.49 5.54 -5.66
C GLU A 9 -13.33 5.13 -4.73
N GLY A 10 -13.49 5.23 -3.41
CA GLY A 10 -12.47 4.88 -2.40
C GLY A 10 -12.65 3.52 -1.75
N ASP A 11 -13.88 3.19 -1.31
CA ASP A 11 -14.12 2.11 -0.35
C ASP A 11 -13.80 0.70 -0.87
N TYR A 12 -14.09 0.42 -2.15
CA TYR A 12 -13.85 -0.91 -2.72
C TYR A 12 -12.36 -1.17 -3.00
N TYR A 13 -11.56 -0.13 -3.25
CA TYR A 13 -10.13 -0.31 -3.50
C TYR A 13 -9.37 -0.58 -2.21
N TRP A 14 -9.71 0.08 -1.10
CA TRP A 14 -8.98 -0.07 0.15
C TRP A 14 -9.04 -1.49 0.70
N HIS A 15 -10.21 -2.12 0.68
CA HIS A 15 -10.39 -3.47 1.22
C HIS A 15 -9.64 -4.55 0.39
N ASP A 16 -9.47 -4.32 -0.92
CA ASP A 16 -8.68 -5.19 -1.80
C ASP A 16 -7.16 -5.00 -1.60
N LEU A 17 -6.72 -3.81 -1.18
CA LEU A 17 -5.32 -3.53 -0.86
C LEU A 17 -4.90 -4.16 0.47
N ILE A 18 -5.82 -4.35 1.42
CA ILE A 18 -5.53 -5.02 2.69
C ILE A 18 -5.08 -6.47 2.42
N GLY A 19 -3.95 -6.84 3.01
CA GLY A 19 -3.29 -8.13 2.78
C GLY A 19 -2.39 -8.17 1.54
N CYS A 20 -2.27 -7.08 0.77
CA CYS A 20 -1.28 -6.99 -0.31
C CYS A 20 0.14 -6.83 0.23
N ALA A 21 1.09 -7.49 -0.41
CA ALA A 21 2.51 -7.31 -0.15
C ALA A 21 2.96 -5.97 -0.72
N VAL A 22 3.60 -5.14 0.10
CA VAL A 22 4.17 -3.86 -0.31
C VAL A 22 5.65 -4.06 -0.60
N VAL A 23 6.03 -3.73 -1.84
CA VAL A 23 7.40 -3.82 -2.34
C VAL A 23 7.86 -2.45 -2.80
N ASN A 24 9.11 -2.10 -2.53
CA ASN A 24 9.64 -0.85 -3.08
C ASN A 24 10.12 -1.04 -4.54
N THR A 25 10.50 0.05 -5.20
CA THR A 25 11.08 0.05 -6.56
C THR A 25 12.42 -0.69 -6.66
N GLU A 26 13.09 -0.93 -5.54
CA GLU A 26 14.33 -1.72 -5.45
C GLU A 26 14.05 -3.22 -5.25
N GLY A 27 12.78 -3.63 -5.15
CA GLY A 27 12.37 -5.01 -4.90
C GLY A 27 12.43 -5.43 -3.43
N TYR A 28 12.64 -4.49 -2.50
CA TYR A 28 12.58 -4.74 -1.07
C TYR A 28 11.13 -4.94 -0.61
N GLN A 29 10.84 -6.07 0.02
CA GLN A 29 9.54 -6.36 0.62
C GLN A 29 9.41 -5.61 1.95
N MET A 30 8.72 -4.48 1.92
CA MET A 30 8.51 -3.63 3.09
C MET A 30 7.59 -4.28 4.12
N GLY A 31 6.69 -5.15 3.67
CA GLY A 31 5.74 -5.86 4.53
C GLY A 31 4.43 -6.13 3.81
N VAL A 32 3.36 -6.21 4.61
CA VAL A 32 2.00 -6.45 4.11
C VAL A 32 1.08 -5.35 4.64
N VAL A 33 0.18 -4.86 3.79
CA VAL A 33 -0.84 -3.89 4.21
C VAL A 33 -1.74 -4.54 5.26
N SER A 34 -1.77 -3.97 6.45
CA SER A 34 -2.60 -4.42 7.55
C SER A 34 -3.90 -3.63 7.62
N GLU A 35 -3.85 -2.32 7.41
CA GLU A 35 -5.02 -1.45 7.34
C GLU A 35 -4.73 -0.19 6.50
N MET A 36 -5.79 0.57 6.24
CA MET A 36 -5.74 1.91 5.64
C MET A 36 -6.23 2.91 6.69
N MET A 37 -5.45 3.95 6.93
CA MET A 37 -5.78 5.03 7.85
C MET A 37 -6.13 6.28 7.05
N GLU A 38 -7.38 6.71 7.12
CA GLU A 38 -7.82 7.98 6.53
C GLU A 38 -7.45 9.13 7.46
N THR A 39 -6.60 10.05 7.00
CA THR A 39 -6.17 11.22 7.80
C THR A 39 -6.95 12.50 7.49
N GLY A 40 -8.04 12.38 6.71
CA GLY A 40 -8.89 13.49 6.26
C GLY A 40 -8.33 14.33 5.11
N SER A 41 -7.03 14.24 4.82
CA SER A 41 -6.40 14.85 3.63
C SER A 41 -5.93 13.81 2.61
N ASN A 42 -5.28 12.74 3.08
CA ASN A 42 -4.86 11.63 2.26
C ASN A 42 -4.97 10.33 3.05
N ASP A 43 -5.17 9.23 2.34
CA ASP A 43 -5.11 7.90 2.93
C ASP A 43 -3.67 7.49 3.21
N VAL A 44 -3.48 6.70 4.25
CA VAL A 44 -2.17 6.17 4.67
C VAL A 44 -2.26 4.66 4.77
N LEU A 45 -1.45 3.96 3.97
CA LEU A 45 -1.24 2.53 4.08
C LEU A 45 -0.48 2.22 5.37
N VAL A 46 -1.08 1.41 6.24
CA VAL A 46 -0.41 0.85 7.39
C VAL A 46 0.17 -0.49 6.98
N VAL A 47 1.47 -0.50 6.73
CA VAL A 47 2.20 -1.69 6.29
C VAL A 47 2.88 -2.31 7.49
N LYS A 48 2.47 -3.53 7.84
CA LYS A 48 3.10 -4.29 8.91
C LYS A 48 4.38 -4.93 8.38
N ALA A 49 5.50 -4.50 8.94
CA ALA A 49 6.80 -5.04 8.59
C ALA A 49 6.92 -6.48 9.11
N ASN A 50 7.70 -7.30 8.42
CA ASN A 50 7.93 -8.67 8.86
C ASN A 50 8.81 -8.69 10.12
N GLY A 51 8.68 -9.71 10.99
CA GLY A 51 9.49 -9.82 12.21
C GLY A 51 11.01 -9.95 12.00
N LYS A 52 11.46 -10.02 10.73
CA LYS A 52 12.87 -9.98 10.30
C LYS A 52 13.18 -8.74 9.45
N ASP A 53 12.44 -7.65 9.66
CA ASP A 53 12.67 -6.40 8.94
C ASP A 53 14.10 -5.91 9.22
N ALA A 54 14.81 -5.53 8.15
CA ALA A 54 16.21 -5.14 8.24
C ALA A 54 16.41 -3.85 9.05
N PHE A 55 15.35 -3.07 9.23
CA PHE A 55 15.36 -1.79 9.93
C PHE A 55 14.73 -1.88 11.33
N GLY A 56 14.29 -3.06 11.75
CA GLY A 56 13.67 -3.26 13.06
C GLY A 56 12.33 -2.53 13.25
N LYS A 57 11.68 -2.13 12.14
CA LYS A 57 10.36 -1.47 12.20
C LYS A 57 9.27 -2.51 12.45
N GLN A 58 8.25 -2.13 13.21
CA GLN A 58 7.06 -2.97 13.42
C GLN A 58 5.99 -2.69 12.36
N GLU A 59 5.85 -1.41 12.01
CA GLU A 59 4.88 -0.91 11.05
C GLU A 59 5.44 0.32 10.32
N ARG A 60 4.92 0.57 9.14
CA ARG A 60 5.31 1.67 8.25
C ARG A 60 4.04 2.36 7.78
N LEU A 61 4.01 3.68 7.92
CA LEU A 61 2.90 4.52 7.50
C LEU A 61 3.27 5.14 6.16
N ILE A 62 2.70 4.62 5.07
CA ILE A 62 3.03 5.04 3.72
C ILE A 62 1.83 5.81 3.14
N PRO A 63 1.95 7.11 2.86
CA PRO A 63 0.86 7.87 2.28
C PRO A 63 0.49 7.30 0.90
N PHE A 64 -0.79 7.04 0.69
CA PHE A 64 -1.33 6.45 -0.53
C PHE A 64 -1.50 7.52 -1.62
N LEU A 65 -0.37 8.05 -2.09
CA LEU A 65 -0.33 9.04 -3.16
C LEU A 65 -0.04 8.32 -4.48
N TYR A 66 -1.05 8.23 -5.35
CA TYR A 66 -0.87 7.68 -6.69
C TYR A 66 0.20 8.45 -7.47
N GLU A 67 1.00 7.73 -8.25
CA GLU A 67 2.12 8.23 -9.09
C GLU A 67 3.33 8.78 -8.31
N GLN A 68 3.10 9.43 -7.17
CA GLN A 68 4.15 9.95 -6.30
C GLN A 68 4.79 8.82 -5.48
N VAL A 69 3.97 8.12 -4.69
CA VAL A 69 4.42 7.04 -3.80
C VAL A 69 4.02 5.70 -4.36
N VAL A 70 2.76 5.51 -4.72
CA VAL A 70 2.27 4.25 -5.29
C VAL A 70 2.51 4.26 -6.80
N LYS A 71 3.48 3.46 -7.25
CA LYS A 71 3.82 3.36 -8.68
C LYS A 71 2.93 2.36 -9.41
N ARG A 72 2.57 1.27 -8.73
CA ARG A 72 1.81 0.18 -9.35
C ARG A 72 1.06 -0.63 -8.31
N VAL A 73 -0.15 -1.04 -8.66
CA VAL A 73 -0.98 -1.95 -7.86
C VAL A 73 -1.35 -3.14 -8.75
N ASP A 74 -0.93 -4.34 -8.35
CA ASP A 74 -1.33 -5.59 -8.97
C ASP A 74 -2.21 -6.38 -7.99
N LEU A 75 -3.53 -6.27 -8.14
CA LEU A 75 -4.48 -7.02 -7.33
C LEU A 75 -4.45 -8.53 -7.64
N THR A 76 -4.07 -8.91 -8.87
CA THR A 76 -3.92 -10.32 -9.29
C THR A 76 -2.89 -11.06 -8.43
N THR A 77 -1.74 -10.43 -8.18
CA THR A 77 -0.67 -11.01 -7.35
C THR A 77 -0.69 -10.47 -5.92
N LYS A 78 -1.67 -9.62 -5.58
CA LYS A 78 -1.76 -8.88 -4.31
C LYS A 78 -0.43 -8.19 -3.96
N THR A 79 0.11 -7.45 -4.92
CA THR A 79 1.40 -6.77 -4.76
C THR A 79 1.25 -5.28 -5.10
N ILE A 80 1.78 -4.43 -4.22
CA ILE A 80 1.79 -2.98 -4.40
C ILE A 80 3.24 -2.54 -4.50
N THR A 81 3.61 -1.92 -5.62
CA THR A 81 4.91 -1.30 -5.81
C THR A 81 4.85 0.16 -5.41
N VAL A 82 5.64 0.51 -4.40
CA VAL A 82 5.78 1.87 -3.90
C VAL A 82 7.20 2.39 -4.10
N GLU A 83 7.35 3.69 -4.22
CA GLU A 83 8.63 4.39 -4.14
C GLU A 83 8.73 5.00 -2.76
N TRP A 84 9.08 4.15 -1.78
CA TRP A 84 9.25 4.55 -0.39
C TRP A 84 10.55 3.99 0.17
N ASP A 85 11.23 4.79 0.98
CA ASP A 85 12.49 4.40 1.59
C ASP A 85 12.25 3.48 2.80
N ALA A 86 12.97 2.35 2.84
CA ALA A 86 12.77 1.36 3.89
C ALA A 86 13.35 1.77 5.26
N GLY A 87 14.15 2.83 5.33
CA GLY A 87 14.65 3.40 6.59
C GLY A 87 13.76 4.50 7.18
N PHE A 88 12.94 5.17 6.37
CA PHE A 88 12.11 6.32 6.75
C PHE A 88 10.95 5.94 7.68
#